data_AF-L0IE43-F1
#
_entry.id   AF-L0IE43-F1
#
_cell.length_a   1.000
_cell.length_b   1.000
_cell.length_c   1.000
_cell.angle_alpha   90.00
_cell.angle_beta   90.00
_cell.angle_gamma   90.00
#
_symmetry.space_group_name_H-M   'P 1'
#
loop_
_entity.id
_entity.type
_entity.pdbx_description
1 polymer ?
#
loop_
_entity_poly.entity_id
_entity_poly.type
_entity_poly.pdbx_seq_one_letter_code
_entity_poly.pdbx_strand_id
1 'polypeptide(L)'
;MDRRTFLKTSGLSAGIGGAFGAGSMTAGASHRQTNTADRFLAADSSNYSAANRGTAEIDWIVVHCTVGSYTSAIDWFRDPSANVSAHYVISNYEHTAYDPGHVTQMVHHEDMAWHASGTNSSSIGIEHEWHSDYGGYFTEECYQASAAVVRELADQYDIPLEYYEYGSARCNQAGGIIGHRHAPQDAYCNDLPSKSCPGPDWDPDTFMDYVRNGDGGGGGGGGDGAFEMEDGAMTTTDLNGRSGPGLDYDVVETLPEGSVGRIMNGPETADGITWWGLHFSKQDAWVWCSGNYLAEVAFFMDESVVTTASSLNARDGPGLGYDVVETLPQGTTATVVNGPTDADGIRWWGLHVPDYGIWAWCSGNYLASNE
;
A
#
# COMPACT_ATOMS: atom_id res chain seq x y z
N MET A 1 11.94 24.20 -13.13
CA MET A 1 13.04 23.23 -13.31
C MET A 1 12.55 21.95 -12.67
N ASP A 2 12.45 20.89 -13.45
CA ASP A 2 11.76 19.66 -13.08
C ASP A 2 12.57 18.84 -12.07
N ARG A 3 11.96 18.54 -10.92
CA ARG A 3 12.60 17.98 -9.70
C ARG A 3 13.16 16.56 -9.91
N ARG A 4 12.71 15.88 -10.97
CA ARG A 4 13.22 14.55 -11.40
C ARG A 4 14.74 14.49 -11.65
N THR A 5 15.40 15.63 -11.82
CA THR A 5 16.86 15.67 -12.05
C THR A 5 17.68 15.61 -10.76
N PHE A 6 17.14 16.05 -9.62
CA PHE A 6 17.94 16.23 -8.39
C PHE A 6 18.22 14.91 -7.65
N LEU A 7 17.27 13.97 -7.67
CA LEU A 7 17.39 12.65 -7.02
C LEU A 7 18.41 11.71 -7.69
N LYS A 8 18.90 12.01 -8.90
CA LYS A 8 19.90 11.17 -9.60
C LYS A 8 21.32 11.28 -9.03
N THR A 9 21.58 12.14 -8.04
CA THR A 9 22.96 12.52 -7.66
C THR A 9 23.36 12.19 -6.22
N SER A 10 22.47 11.66 -5.39
CA SER A 10 22.75 11.45 -3.95
C SER A 10 22.65 9.98 -3.55
N GLY A 11 23.44 9.13 -4.21
CA GLY A 11 23.86 7.85 -3.64
C GLY A 11 25.14 8.05 -2.85
N LEU A 12 25.06 8.16 -1.51
CA LEU A 12 26.23 8.01 -0.66
C LEU A 12 25.95 7.05 0.49
N SER A 13 26.81 6.05 0.53
CA SER A 13 26.90 4.95 1.49
C SER A 13 27.25 5.43 2.89
N ALA A 14 26.70 4.78 3.92
CA ALA A 14 27.33 4.69 5.23
C ALA A 14 27.09 3.29 5.80
N GLY A 15 28.18 2.56 6.02
CA GLY A 15 28.16 1.24 6.63
C GLY A 15 28.68 1.23 8.07
N ILE A 16 28.31 0.12 8.72
CA ILE A 16 28.92 -0.58 9.86
C ILE A 16 28.54 -0.11 11.28
N GLY A 17 27.73 -0.95 11.94
CA GLY A 17 28.13 -1.62 13.19
C GLY A 17 27.20 -1.47 14.41
N GLY A 18 26.47 -2.53 14.78
CA GLY A 18 25.85 -2.65 16.11
C GLY A 18 24.82 -3.78 16.26
N ALA A 19 25.24 -4.90 16.84
CA ALA A 19 24.50 -6.02 17.46
C ALA A 19 22.98 -6.19 17.19
N PHE A 20 22.63 -7.28 16.47
CA PHE A 20 21.26 -7.76 16.31
C PHE A 20 20.79 -8.57 17.52
N GLY A 21 19.81 -8.04 18.25
CA GLY A 21 18.84 -8.85 19.00
C GLY A 21 17.82 -9.42 18.01
N ALA A 22 17.48 -10.70 18.15
CA ALA A 22 16.51 -11.37 17.30
C ALA A 22 15.09 -10.90 17.61
N GLY A 23 14.73 -9.72 17.09
CA GLY A 23 13.34 -9.34 16.85
C GLY A 23 12.87 -10.07 15.60
N SER A 24 11.71 -10.72 15.69
CA SER A 24 11.02 -11.25 14.52
C SER A 24 10.69 -10.07 13.61
N MET A 25 11.46 -9.90 12.54
CA MET A 25 11.18 -8.90 11.52
C MET A 25 9.98 -9.40 10.73
N THR A 26 8.79 -8.87 11.00
CA THR A 26 7.76 -8.81 9.98
C THR A 26 8.32 -7.91 8.89
N ALA A 27 8.66 -8.51 7.75
CA ALA A 27 9.16 -7.78 6.60
C ALA A 27 8.09 -6.77 6.19
N GLY A 28 8.33 -5.48 6.39
CA GLY A 28 7.56 -4.43 5.71
C GLY A 28 7.60 -4.70 4.22
N ALA A 29 6.55 -4.29 3.49
CA ALA A 29 6.46 -4.50 2.05
C ALA A 29 7.72 -3.96 1.39
N SER A 30 8.67 -4.86 1.11
CA SER A 30 9.85 -4.49 0.35
C SER A 30 9.36 -3.88 -0.96
N HIS A 31 10.08 -2.92 -1.53
CA HIS A 31 9.78 -2.40 -2.88
C HIS A 31 9.79 -3.49 -3.97
N ARG A 32 9.85 -4.77 -3.61
CA ARG A 32 9.75 -5.94 -4.47
C ARG A 32 8.34 -6.54 -4.45
N GLN A 33 7.43 -6.15 -3.54
CA GLN A 33 6.10 -6.73 -3.34
C GLN A 33 5.08 -5.70 -2.87
N THR A 34 3.79 -6.03 -3.01
CA THR A 34 2.69 -5.32 -2.37
C THR A 34 2.04 -6.14 -1.26
N ASN A 35 1.50 -5.46 -0.24
CA ASN A 35 0.64 -6.04 0.78
C ASN A 35 -0.77 -6.38 0.23
N THR A 36 -1.17 -5.76 -0.88
CA THR A 36 -2.40 -6.10 -1.62
C THR A 36 -2.34 -7.44 -2.36
N ALA A 37 -1.16 -8.08 -2.45
CA ALA A 37 -1.05 -9.42 -3.02
C ALA A 37 -1.48 -10.48 -2.00
N ASP A 38 -2.47 -11.29 -2.33
CA ASP A 38 -2.89 -12.41 -1.46
C ASP A 38 -1.80 -13.49 -1.36
N ARG A 39 -0.94 -13.58 -2.38
CA ARG A 39 0.19 -14.51 -2.41
C ARG A 39 1.25 -14.13 -3.44
N PHE A 40 2.43 -14.70 -3.25
CA PHE A 40 3.50 -14.70 -4.23
C PHE A 40 3.73 -16.11 -4.79
N LEU A 41 3.67 -16.25 -6.12
CA LEU A 41 4.02 -17.46 -6.85
C LEU A 41 4.95 -17.10 -8.01
N ALA A 42 6.25 -17.28 -7.81
CA ALA A 42 7.24 -16.84 -8.79
C ALA A 42 7.00 -17.42 -10.20
N ALA A 43 7.04 -16.54 -11.20
CA ALA A 43 7.23 -16.90 -12.60
C ALA A 43 8.58 -17.64 -12.76
N ASP A 44 8.71 -18.43 -13.84
CA ASP A 44 10.00 -19.07 -14.13
C ASP A 44 11.06 -18.00 -14.44
N SER A 45 12.27 -18.18 -13.93
CA SER A 45 13.39 -17.24 -14.15
C SER A 45 13.76 -17.05 -15.62
N SER A 46 13.29 -17.91 -16.52
CA SER A 46 13.47 -17.80 -17.96
C SER A 46 12.53 -16.77 -18.61
N ASN A 47 11.56 -16.22 -17.87
CA ASN A 47 10.49 -15.36 -18.38
C ASN A 47 10.58 -13.90 -17.94
N TYR A 48 11.64 -13.49 -17.24
CA TYR A 48 11.88 -12.11 -16.84
C TYR A 48 13.39 -11.85 -16.77
N SER A 49 13.77 -10.57 -16.66
CA SER A 49 15.17 -10.18 -16.49
C SER A 49 15.44 -9.76 -15.06
N ALA A 50 16.47 -10.33 -14.44
CA ALA A 50 17.01 -9.81 -13.19
C ALA A 50 17.58 -8.40 -13.43
N ALA A 51 16.90 -7.38 -12.89
CA ALA A 51 17.16 -5.99 -13.25
C ALA A 51 17.63 -5.14 -12.06
N ASN A 52 17.29 -5.53 -10.83
CA ASN A 52 17.59 -4.78 -9.60
C ASN A 52 17.15 -3.31 -9.66
N ARG A 53 15.97 -3.05 -10.24
CA ARG A 53 15.37 -1.71 -10.32
C ARG A 53 15.08 -1.19 -8.92
N GLY A 54 15.48 0.06 -8.67
CA GLY A 54 14.99 0.85 -7.55
C GLY A 54 13.67 1.54 -7.88
N THR A 55 13.15 2.26 -6.88
CA THR A 55 11.85 2.95 -7.00
C THR A 55 11.85 4.01 -8.10
N ALA A 56 12.95 4.73 -8.28
CA ALA A 56 13.09 5.81 -9.27
C ALA A 56 13.09 5.33 -10.74
N GLU A 57 13.12 4.02 -10.99
CA GLU A 57 13.07 3.46 -12.34
C GLU A 57 11.65 3.09 -12.79
N ILE A 58 10.67 3.04 -11.88
CA ILE A 58 9.31 2.58 -12.16
C ILE A 58 8.39 3.80 -12.21
N ASP A 59 7.95 4.16 -13.42
CA ASP A 59 7.09 5.33 -13.65
C ASP A 59 5.68 4.93 -14.13
N TRP A 60 5.47 3.66 -14.48
CA TRP A 60 4.30 3.23 -15.26
C TRP A 60 3.64 1.97 -14.71
N ILE A 61 2.31 1.92 -14.81
CA ILE A 61 1.52 0.71 -14.64
C ILE A 61 0.87 0.37 -15.98
N VAL A 62 1.04 -0.87 -16.44
CA VAL A 62 0.43 -1.37 -17.68
C VAL A 62 -0.68 -2.35 -17.33
N VAL A 63 -1.91 -1.97 -17.69
CA VAL A 63 -3.11 -2.80 -17.57
C VAL A 63 -3.21 -3.73 -18.78
N HIS A 64 -3.25 -5.02 -18.50
CA HIS A 64 -3.47 -6.09 -19.47
C HIS A 64 -4.74 -6.84 -19.15
N CYS A 65 -5.22 -7.59 -20.14
CA CYS A 65 -6.15 -8.67 -19.93
C CYS A 65 -5.55 -9.93 -20.55
N THR A 66 -5.76 -11.04 -19.88
CA THR A 66 -5.39 -12.36 -20.39
C THR A 66 -6.30 -12.75 -21.56
N VAL A 67 -6.00 -13.88 -22.20
CA VAL A 67 -6.90 -14.57 -23.13
C VAL A 67 -7.03 -16.02 -22.65
N GLY A 68 -7.45 -16.19 -21.40
CA GLY A 68 -7.44 -17.45 -20.68
C GLY A 68 -7.83 -17.29 -19.22
N SER A 69 -7.86 -18.40 -18.47
CA SER A 69 -8.21 -18.33 -17.05
C SER A 69 -7.04 -17.80 -16.21
N TYR A 70 -7.39 -17.33 -15.00
CA TYR A 70 -6.47 -16.92 -13.95
C TYR A 70 -5.36 -17.95 -13.70
N THR A 71 -5.76 -19.21 -13.50
CA THR A 71 -4.85 -20.33 -13.28
C THR A 71 -3.98 -20.64 -14.50
N SER A 72 -4.54 -20.54 -15.70
CA SER A 72 -3.81 -20.78 -16.95
C SER A 72 -2.71 -19.74 -17.16
N ALA A 73 -2.97 -18.46 -16.85
CA ALA A 73 -1.99 -17.40 -16.96
C ALA A 73 -0.82 -17.61 -15.97
N ILE A 74 -1.13 -17.99 -14.72
CA ILE A 74 -0.14 -18.32 -13.70
C ILE A 74 0.74 -19.50 -14.15
N ASP A 75 0.12 -20.58 -14.63
CA ASP A 75 0.85 -21.76 -15.10
C ASP A 75 1.71 -21.45 -16.33
N TRP A 76 1.21 -20.61 -17.24
CA TRP A 76 1.95 -20.16 -18.42
C TRP A 76 3.22 -19.39 -18.04
N PHE A 77 3.12 -18.43 -17.10
CA PHE A 77 4.29 -17.68 -16.62
C PHE A 77 5.31 -18.54 -15.87
N ARG A 78 4.93 -19.75 -15.43
CA ARG A 78 5.82 -20.74 -14.81
C ARG A 78 6.40 -21.76 -15.78
N ASP A 79 5.98 -21.72 -17.05
CA ASP A 79 6.59 -22.52 -18.12
C ASP A 79 7.89 -21.82 -18.59
N PRO A 80 9.08 -22.46 -18.49
CA PRO A 80 10.34 -21.86 -18.91
C PRO A 80 10.41 -21.53 -20.42
N SER A 81 9.46 -22.02 -21.22
CA SER A 81 9.36 -21.75 -22.66
C SER A 81 8.41 -20.62 -23.03
N ALA A 82 7.70 -20.02 -22.06
CA ALA A 82 6.69 -19.00 -22.33
C ALA A 82 7.28 -17.70 -22.92
N ASN A 83 8.49 -17.32 -22.50
CA ASN A 83 9.17 -16.08 -22.88
C ASN A 83 8.34 -14.81 -22.64
N VAL A 84 7.41 -14.85 -21.67
CA VAL A 84 6.55 -13.73 -21.26
C VAL A 84 6.20 -13.86 -19.78
N SER A 85 5.99 -12.73 -19.11
CA SER A 85 5.52 -12.67 -17.73
C SER A 85 4.91 -11.30 -17.42
N ALA A 86 4.11 -11.23 -16.36
CA ALA A 86 3.67 -9.99 -15.75
C ALA A 86 4.01 -9.99 -14.25
N HIS A 87 3.88 -8.84 -13.59
CA HIS A 87 4.14 -8.74 -12.15
C HIS A 87 2.97 -9.26 -11.34
N TYR A 88 1.75 -9.04 -11.81
CA TYR A 88 0.52 -9.45 -11.14
C TYR A 88 -0.43 -10.17 -12.09
N VAL A 89 -1.20 -11.10 -11.52
CA VAL A 89 -2.40 -11.69 -12.14
C VAL A 89 -3.55 -11.52 -11.15
N ILE A 90 -4.69 -11.02 -11.63
CA ILE A 90 -5.89 -10.78 -10.82
C ILE A 90 -7.03 -11.65 -11.35
N SER A 91 -7.66 -12.40 -10.44
CA SER A 91 -8.85 -13.20 -10.72
C SER A 91 -10.02 -12.30 -11.04
N ASN A 92 -10.80 -12.66 -12.05
CA ASN A 92 -11.97 -11.89 -12.48
C ASN A 92 -13.26 -12.69 -12.27
N TYR A 93 -13.22 -13.98 -12.54
CA TYR A 93 -14.40 -14.84 -12.40
C TYR A 93 -14.34 -15.66 -11.11
N GLU A 94 -15.48 -16.22 -10.73
CA GLU A 94 -15.55 -17.14 -9.60
C GLU A 94 -14.83 -18.45 -9.93
N HIS A 95 -13.89 -18.87 -9.07
CA HIS A 95 -13.21 -20.15 -9.16
C HIS A 95 -13.53 -21.01 -7.95
N THR A 96 -13.38 -22.33 -8.09
CA THR A 96 -13.54 -23.25 -6.94
C THR A 96 -12.52 -23.07 -5.83
N ALA A 97 -11.42 -22.36 -6.12
CA ALA A 97 -10.29 -22.18 -5.20
C ALA A 97 -10.01 -20.71 -4.87
N TYR A 98 -10.57 -19.76 -5.63
CA TYR A 98 -10.28 -18.34 -5.52
C TYR A 98 -11.53 -17.54 -5.85
N ASP A 99 -11.80 -16.52 -5.05
CA ASP A 99 -12.87 -15.57 -5.34
C ASP A 99 -12.42 -14.59 -6.44
N PRO A 100 -13.37 -13.92 -7.13
CA PRO A 100 -13.07 -12.74 -7.94
C PRO A 100 -12.25 -11.73 -7.13
N GLY A 101 -11.28 -11.07 -7.78
CA GLY A 101 -10.39 -10.12 -7.11
C GLY A 101 -9.14 -10.74 -6.46
N HIS A 102 -8.98 -12.08 -6.42
CA HIS A 102 -7.77 -12.69 -5.86
C HIS A 102 -6.49 -12.30 -6.62
N VAL A 103 -5.50 -11.72 -5.92
CA VAL A 103 -4.28 -11.15 -6.48
C VAL A 103 -3.09 -12.09 -6.26
N THR A 104 -2.48 -12.58 -7.34
CA THR A 104 -1.19 -13.29 -7.29
C THR A 104 -0.09 -12.40 -7.85
N GLN A 105 0.95 -12.16 -7.06
CA GLN A 105 2.19 -11.59 -7.56
C GLN A 105 3.10 -12.69 -8.12
N MET A 106 3.64 -12.46 -9.32
CA MET A 106 4.44 -13.43 -10.09
C MET A 106 5.90 -13.00 -10.26
N VAL A 107 6.18 -11.69 -10.37
CA VAL A 107 7.54 -11.15 -10.52
C VAL A 107 7.73 -10.02 -9.51
N HIS A 108 8.88 -10.02 -8.83
CA HIS A 108 9.27 -8.94 -7.93
C HIS A 108 9.49 -7.64 -8.71
N HIS A 109 9.10 -6.50 -8.16
CA HIS A 109 9.16 -5.22 -8.90
C HIS A 109 10.58 -4.80 -9.30
N GLU A 110 11.59 -5.20 -8.55
CA GLU A 110 12.98 -4.92 -8.93
C GLU A 110 13.42 -5.66 -10.20
N ASP A 111 12.73 -6.75 -10.54
CA ASP A 111 12.97 -7.53 -11.74
C ASP A 111 12.04 -7.06 -12.84
N MET A 112 12.50 -7.16 -14.08
CA MET A 112 11.76 -6.69 -15.24
C MET A 112 10.98 -7.85 -15.85
N ALA A 113 9.68 -7.92 -15.53
CA ALA A 113 8.76 -8.83 -16.23
C ALA A 113 8.65 -8.49 -17.72
N TRP A 114 8.32 -9.49 -18.54
CA TRP A 114 8.27 -9.36 -19.99
C TRP A 114 6.82 -9.30 -20.51
N HIS A 115 6.14 -8.17 -20.27
CA HIS A 115 4.71 -7.99 -20.59
C HIS A 115 4.45 -6.99 -21.72
N ALA A 116 5.27 -5.94 -21.85
CA ALA A 116 5.15 -4.88 -22.85
C ALA A 116 6.55 -4.36 -23.22
N SER A 117 7.11 -4.88 -24.32
CA SER A 117 8.53 -4.72 -24.69
C SER A 117 9.09 -3.30 -24.60
N GLY A 118 8.33 -2.29 -25.02
CA GLY A 118 8.79 -0.91 -24.94
C GLY A 118 8.91 -0.42 -23.50
N THR A 119 8.02 -0.82 -22.59
CA THR A 119 7.88 -0.24 -21.24
C THR A 119 8.39 -1.11 -20.12
N ASN A 120 8.74 -2.38 -20.37
CA ASN A 120 9.16 -3.35 -19.34
C ASN A 120 10.14 -2.77 -18.31
N SER A 121 11.17 -2.03 -18.77
CA SER A 121 12.22 -1.49 -17.89
C SER A 121 11.71 -0.46 -16.88
N SER A 122 10.58 0.19 -17.15
CA SER A 122 10.05 1.28 -16.34
C SER A 122 8.61 1.09 -15.91
N SER A 123 8.11 -0.15 -15.94
CA SER A 123 6.72 -0.43 -15.60
C SER A 123 6.52 -1.67 -14.75
N ILE A 124 5.36 -1.69 -14.08
CA ILE A 124 4.70 -2.85 -13.50
C ILE A 124 3.56 -3.27 -14.43
N GLY A 125 3.36 -4.57 -14.59
CA GLY A 125 2.36 -5.13 -15.50
C GLY A 125 1.35 -5.96 -14.73
N ILE A 126 0.06 -5.69 -14.94
CA ILE A 126 -1.05 -6.35 -14.24
C ILE A 126 -1.94 -7.04 -15.27
N GLU A 127 -2.05 -8.37 -15.17
CA GLU A 127 -2.91 -9.19 -16.02
C GLU A 127 -4.25 -9.46 -15.33
N HIS A 128 -5.34 -9.02 -15.94
CA HIS A 128 -6.69 -9.33 -15.47
C HIS A 128 -7.23 -10.54 -16.20
N GLU A 129 -7.75 -11.52 -15.48
CA GLU A 129 -8.40 -12.68 -16.09
C GLU A 129 -9.53 -12.23 -17.03
N TRP A 130 -9.49 -12.70 -18.28
CA TRP A 130 -10.52 -12.38 -19.27
C TRP A 130 -10.52 -13.41 -20.38
N HIS A 131 -11.71 -13.80 -20.83
CA HIS A 131 -11.91 -14.39 -22.14
C HIS A 131 -13.39 -14.37 -22.56
N SER A 132 -13.63 -14.44 -23.86
CA SER A 132 -14.97 -14.39 -24.46
C SER A 132 -15.93 -15.45 -23.92
N ASP A 133 -15.43 -16.65 -23.58
CA ASP A 133 -16.29 -17.77 -23.18
C ASP A 133 -16.94 -17.58 -21.79
N TYR A 134 -16.49 -16.61 -20.98
CA TYR A 134 -17.11 -16.25 -19.69
C TYR A 134 -17.91 -14.95 -19.73
N GLY A 135 -18.27 -14.48 -20.93
CA GLY A 135 -19.25 -13.40 -21.11
C GLY A 135 -18.65 -12.03 -21.44
N GLY A 136 -17.32 -11.87 -21.46
CA GLY A 136 -16.68 -10.63 -21.91
C GLY A 136 -16.99 -9.42 -21.01
N TYR A 137 -16.70 -9.55 -19.72
CA TYR A 137 -16.83 -8.45 -18.75
C TYR A 137 -15.79 -8.61 -17.64
N PHE A 138 -15.59 -7.53 -16.88
CA PHE A 138 -14.82 -7.51 -15.63
C PHE A 138 -15.77 -7.30 -14.45
N THR A 139 -15.60 -8.06 -13.38
CA THR A 139 -16.38 -7.91 -12.15
C THR A 139 -15.95 -6.68 -11.38
N GLU A 140 -16.83 -6.22 -10.49
CA GLU A 140 -16.53 -5.14 -9.55
C GLU A 140 -15.36 -5.51 -8.64
N GLU A 141 -15.31 -6.74 -8.14
CA GLU A 141 -14.23 -7.22 -7.27
C GLU A 141 -12.88 -7.22 -7.99
N CYS A 142 -12.86 -7.50 -9.30
CA CYS A 142 -11.65 -7.42 -10.12
C CYS A 142 -11.14 -5.97 -10.23
N TYR A 143 -12.05 -5.01 -10.48
CA TYR A 143 -11.71 -3.59 -10.53
C TYR A 143 -11.22 -3.07 -9.17
N GLN A 144 -11.90 -3.42 -8.08
CA GLN A 144 -11.52 -3.04 -6.72
C GLN A 144 -10.13 -3.57 -6.35
N ALA A 145 -9.87 -4.86 -6.59
CA ALA A 145 -8.56 -5.47 -6.33
C ALA A 145 -7.46 -4.80 -7.17
N SER A 146 -7.71 -4.56 -8.45
CA SER A 146 -6.77 -3.85 -9.32
C SER A 146 -6.49 -2.43 -8.86
N ALA A 147 -7.54 -1.70 -8.47
CA ALA A 147 -7.42 -0.35 -7.93
C ALA A 147 -6.63 -0.31 -6.62
N ALA A 148 -6.79 -1.31 -5.75
CA ALA A 148 -5.98 -1.45 -4.54
C ALA A 148 -4.49 -1.64 -4.86
N VAL A 149 -4.17 -2.54 -5.79
CA VAL A 149 -2.79 -2.76 -6.27
C VAL A 149 -2.22 -1.47 -6.87
N VAL A 150 -2.97 -0.80 -7.74
CA VAL A 150 -2.52 0.43 -8.40
C VAL A 150 -2.28 1.58 -7.42
N ARG A 151 -3.15 1.77 -6.43
CA ARG A 151 -2.94 2.79 -5.39
C ARG A 151 -1.66 2.53 -4.61
N GLU A 152 -1.39 1.26 -4.27
CA GLU A 152 -0.19 0.90 -3.49
C GLU A 152 1.08 1.10 -4.30
N LEU A 153 1.06 0.71 -5.58
CA LEU A 153 2.15 0.96 -6.52
C LEU A 153 2.37 2.47 -6.72
N ALA A 154 1.30 3.25 -6.83
CA ALA A 154 1.39 4.69 -7.01
C ALA A 154 2.03 5.39 -5.82
N ASP A 155 1.69 4.98 -4.59
CA ASP A 155 2.36 5.51 -3.41
C ASP A 155 3.82 5.06 -3.32
N GLN A 156 4.09 3.77 -3.55
CA GLN A 156 5.43 3.17 -3.45
C GLN A 156 6.42 3.77 -4.47
N TYR A 157 5.95 4.09 -5.68
CA TYR A 157 6.78 4.52 -6.80
C TYR A 157 6.57 5.96 -7.24
N ASP A 158 5.70 6.73 -6.56
CA ASP A 158 5.35 8.09 -6.95
C ASP A 158 4.75 8.17 -8.37
N ILE A 159 3.89 7.19 -8.72
CA ILE A 159 3.25 7.11 -10.04
C ILE A 159 1.97 7.96 -10.03
N PRO A 160 1.80 8.91 -10.96
CA PRO A 160 0.56 9.67 -11.09
C PRO A 160 -0.66 8.78 -11.33
N LEU A 161 -1.76 9.03 -10.62
CA LEU A 161 -3.05 8.33 -10.81
C LEU A 161 -3.85 8.91 -11.99
N GLU A 162 -3.22 8.91 -13.16
CA GLU A 162 -3.81 9.32 -14.43
C GLU A 162 -3.73 8.18 -15.43
N TYR A 163 -4.88 7.85 -16.04
CA TYR A 163 -4.97 6.83 -17.08
C TYR A 163 -4.93 7.48 -18.46
N TYR A 164 -3.93 7.13 -19.26
CA TYR A 164 -3.79 7.67 -20.60
C TYR A 164 -4.29 6.70 -21.68
N GLU A 165 -5.18 7.22 -22.54
CA GLU A 165 -5.78 6.47 -23.64
C GLU A 165 -5.19 6.76 -25.02
N TYR A 166 -3.90 7.11 -25.07
CA TYR A 166 -3.20 7.37 -26.33
C TYR A 166 -1.77 6.83 -26.33
N GLY A 167 -1.36 6.26 -27.47
CA GLY A 167 -0.13 5.47 -27.57
C GLY A 167 1.20 6.21 -27.35
N SER A 168 1.20 7.54 -27.33
CA SER A 168 2.40 8.35 -27.07
C SER A 168 2.51 8.84 -25.63
N ALA A 169 1.62 8.42 -24.73
CA ALA A 169 1.60 8.87 -23.33
C ALA A 169 2.95 8.63 -22.65
N ARG A 170 3.51 7.42 -22.77
CA ARG A 170 4.81 7.05 -22.21
C ARG A 170 6.00 7.94 -22.63
N CYS A 171 5.85 8.69 -23.71
CA CYS A 171 6.91 9.47 -24.33
C CYS A 171 6.77 10.96 -24.01
N ASN A 172 5.57 11.38 -23.59
CA ASN A 172 5.21 12.77 -23.37
C ASN A 172 4.80 13.05 -21.92
N GLN A 173 4.65 12.00 -21.11
CA GLN A 173 4.25 12.08 -19.72
C GLN A 173 5.34 11.51 -18.82
N ALA A 174 5.32 12.02 -17.60
CA ALA A 174 6.26 11.69 -16.55
C ALA A 174 6.08 10.23 -16.08
N GLY A 175 4.84 9.78 -15.96
CA GLY A 175 4.45 8.47 -15.48
C GLY A 175 2.93 8.35 -15.51
N GLY A 176 2.39 7.18 -15.16
CA GLY A 176 0.96 6.99 -15.02
C GLY A 176 0.49 5.58 -15.34
N ILE A 177 -0.79 5.46 -15.70
CA ILE A 177 -1.43 4.19 -16.01
C ILE A 177 -1.77 4.17 -17.51
N ILE A 178 -1.51 3.03 -18.16
CA ILE A 178 -1.87 2.80 -19.57
C ILE A 178 -2.37 1.38 -19.76
N GLY A 179 -3.26 1.20 -20.74
CA GLY A 179 -3.52 -0.14 -21.28
C GLY A 179 -2.35 -0.62 -22.15
N HIS A 180 -2.16 -1.93 -22.32
CA HIS A 180 -1.15 -2.46 -23.24
C HIS A 180 -1.32 -1.94 -24.68
N ARG A 181 -2.56 -1.72 -25.12
CA ARG A 181 -2.90 -1.03 -26.38
C ARG A 181 -2.40 0.41 -26.49
N HIS A 182 -1.85 0.99 -25.43
CA HIS A 182 -1.24 2.31 -25.39
C HIS A 182 0.25 2.26 -25.03
N ALA A 183 0.79 1.07 -24.72
CA ALA A 183 2.21 0.87 -24.47
C ALA A 183 2.98 0.75 -25.79
N PRO A 184 4.05 1.55 -26.02
CA PRO A 184 4.83 1.47 -27.25
C PRO A 184 5.55 0.13 -27.36
N GLN A 185 5.83 -0.28 -28.60
CA GLN A 185 6.50 -1.55 -28.88
C GLN A 185 8.02 -1.47 -28.69
N ASP A 186 8.60 -0.25 -28.76
CA ASP A 186 10.00 0.03 -28.52
C ASP A 186 10.21 1.08 -27.42
N ALA A 187 11.47 1.23 -26.97
CA ALA A 187 11.85 2.22 -25.96
C ALA A 187 11.81 3.67 -26.48
N TYR A 188 11.73 3.85 -27.80
CA TYR A 188 11.88 5.14 -28.48
C TYR A 188 10.55 5.73 -28.96
N CYS A 189 9.45 5.00 -28.75
CA CYS A 189 8.11 5.37 -29.18
C CYS A 189 7.94 5.54 -30.69
N ASN A 190 8.72 4.81 -31.50
CA ASN A 190 8.61 4.89 -32.97
C ASN A 190 7.46 4.04 -33.50
N ASP A 191 7.06 3.00 -32.76
CA ASP A 191 6.00 2.08 -33.13
C ASP A 191 4.76 2.32 -32.27
N LEU A 192 3.68 2.73 -32.93
CA LEU A 192 2.37 2.86 -32.31
C LEU A 192 1.80 1.48 -31.95
N PRO A 193 1.10 1.36 -30.82
CA PRO A 193 0.72 0.08 -30.24
C PRO A 193 -0.18 -0.76 -31.15
N SER A 194 0.18 -2.05 -31.30
CA SER A 194 -0.51 -3.04 -32.15
C SER A 194 -1.42 -3.99 -31.37
N LYS A 195 -1.57 -3.79 -30.06
CA LYS A 195 -2.30 -4.69 -29.15
C LYS A 195 -3.71 -4.17 -28.89
N SER A 196 -4.64 -5.08 -28.61
CA SER A 196 -6.05 -4.76 -28.34
C SER A 196 -6.37 -4.72 -26.84
N CYS A 197 -5.60 -5.44 -26.00
CA CYS A 197 -5.81 -5.49 -24.56
C CYS A 197 -5.54 -4.13 -23.87
N PRO A 198 -6.27 -3.80 -22.80
CA PRO A 198 -7.26 -4.63 -22.11
C PRO A 198 -8.68 -4.61 -22.74
N GLY A 199 -8.86 -4.00 -23.91
CA GLY A 199 -10.18 -3.85 -24.55
C GLY A 199 -10.67 -5.08 -25.34
N PRO A 200 -11.97 -5.09 -25.72
CA PRO A 200 -12.89 -3.96 -25.65
C PRO A 200 -13.67 -3.81 -24.33
N ASP A 201 -13.70 -4.84 -23.48
CA ASP A 201 -14.63 -4.88 -22.33
C ASP A 201 -14.10 -4.18 -21.06
N TRP A 202 -12.82 -3.78 -21.05
CA TRP A 202 -12.26 -2.98 -19.98
C TRP A 202 -12.78 -1.54 -20.06
N ASP A 203 -13.31 -1.07 -18.94
CA ASP A 203 -13.80 0.28 -18.75
C ASP A 203 -12.80 1.08 -17.91
N PRO A 204 -11.97 1.95 -18.53
CA PRO A 204 -10.99 2.73 -17.80
C PRO A 204 -11.63 3.79 -16.89
N ASP A 205 -12.85 4.24 -17.18
CA ASP A 205 -13.54 5.23 -16.34
C ASP A 205 -14.00 4.56 -15.03
N THR A 206 -14.68 3.41 -15.14
CA THR A 206 -15.06 2.60 -13.96
C THR A 206 -13.83 2.22 -13.13
N PHE A 207 -12.76 1.77 -13.76
CA PHE A 207 -11.51 1.46 -13.08
C PHE A 207 -10.94 2.69 -12.34
N MET A 208 -10.86 3.84 -13.01
CA MET A 208 -10.30 5.05 -12.40
C MET A 208 -11.20 5.62 -11.31
N ASP A 209 -12.50 5.38 -11.34
CA ASP A 209 -13.41 5.68 -10.24
C ASP A 209 -13.04 4.87 -8.98
N TYR A 210 -12.75 3.57 -9.10
CA TYR A 210 -12.24 2.78 -7.97
C TYR A 210 -10.83 3.19 -7.52
N VAL A 211 -9.94 3.52 -8.48
CA VAL A 211 -8.57 3.99 -8.16
C VAL A 211 -8.61 5.29 -7.34
N ARG A 212 -9.51 6.21 -7.67
CA ARG A 212 -9.59 7.52 -7.01
C ARG A 212 -10.48 7.50 -5.77
N ASN A 213 -11.60 6.80 -5.80
CA ASN A 213 -12.61 6.88 -4.74
C ASN A 213 -12.63 5.64 -3.83
N GLY A 214 -11.80 4.63 -4.11
CA GLY A 214 -11.84 3.33 -3.43
C GLY A 214 -13.08 2.51 -3.79
N ASP A 215 -13.39 1.49 -3.01
CA ASP A 215 -14.46 0.49 -3.24
C ASP A 215 -15.90 1.09 -3.20
N GLY A 216 -16.03 2.42 -3.26
CA GLY A 216 -17.24 3.18 -2.95
C GLY A 216 -18.02 3.77 -4.12
N GLY A 217 -17.91 3.19 -5.33
CA GLY A 217 -18.72 3.58 -6.50
C GLY A 217 -20.19 3.12 -6.43
N GLY A 218 -20.92 3.38 -5.33
CA GLY A 218 -22.33 2.96 -5.25
C GLY A 218 -22.95 2.92 -3.86
N GLY A 219 -23.02 4.05 -3.16
CA GLY A 219 -24.03 4.26 -2.10
C GLY A 219 -23.97 3.32 -0.88
N GLY A 220 -23.04 3.61 0.04
CA GLY A 220 -23.18 3.19 1.44
C GLY A 220 -21.86 2.86 2.14
N GLY A 221 -21.18 3.87 2.70
CA GLY A 221 -20.35 3.65 3.89
C GLY A 221 -18.88 4.11 3.89
N GLY A 222 -18.41 4.92 2.95
CA GLY A 222 -17.10 5.59 3.02
C GLY A 222 -17.30 7.10 3.04
N GLY A 223 -17.58 7.66 4.22
CA GLY A 223 -18.02 9.05 4.37
C GLY A 223 -16.94 10.05 3.98
N ASP A 224 -17.39 11.12 3.33
CA ASP A 224 -16.83 12.45 3.50
C ASP A 224 -16.47 12.65 4.99
N GLY A 225 -15.18 12.68 5.35
CA GLY A 225 -14.70 12.89 6.72
C GLY A 225 -14.49 11.64 7.59
N ALA A 226 -13.64 10.70 7.17
CA ALA A 226 -13.28 9.52 7.97
C ALA A 226 -12.51 9.82 9.27
N PHE A 227 -11.92 11.01 9.38
CA PHE A 227 -11.24 11.47 10.58
C PHE A 227 -11.76 12.86 10.97
N GLU A 228 -11.84 13.11 12.26
CA GLU A 228 -11.97 14.45 12.82
C GLU A 228 -10.59 15.01 13.19
N MET A 229 -10.52 16.34 13.34
CA MET A 229 -9.28 16.96 13.80
C MET A 229 -8.96 16.45 15.21
N GLU A 230 -7.69 16.16 15.44
CA GLU A 230 -7.14 15.59 16.66
C GLU A 230 -7.33 14.07 16.85
N ASP A 231 -8.00 13.37 15.92
CA ASP A 231 -8.13 11.92 15.94
C ASP A 231 -6.78 11.21 15.84
N GLY A 232 -6.71 10.01 16.43
CA GLY A 232 -5.61 9.09 16.24
C GLY A 232 -5.74 8.35 14.90
N ALA A 233 -4.66 8.34 14.12
CA ALA A 233 -4.58 7.56 12.90
C ALA A 233 -3.27 6.76 12.85
N MET A 234 -3.36 5.53 12.35
CA MET A 234 -2.26 4.59 12.24
C MET A 234 -2.00 4.23 10.79
N THR A 235 -0.73 4.21 10.39
CA THR A 235 -0.33 3.72 9.06
C THR A 235 -0.60 2.22 8.95
N THR A 236 -1.28 1.80 7.88
CA THR A 236 -1.57 0.38 7.59
C THR A 236 -0.51 -0.31 6.75
N THR A 237 0.50 0.45 6.31
CA THR A 237 1.66 0.00 5.55
C THR A 237 2.80 1.00 5.77
N ASP A 238 3.99 0.72 5.23
CA ASP A 238 5.02 1.74 5.10
C ASP A 238 4.49 2.86 4.18
N LEU A 239 4.26 4.04 4.74
CA LEU A 239 3.47 5.11 4.12
C LEU A 239 4.32 6.35 3.88
N ASN A 240 4.30 6.86 2.65
CA ASN A 240 4.99 8.11 2.32
C ASN A 240 4.27 9.32 2.93
N GLY A 241 4.97 10.01 3.83
CA GLY A 241 4.59 11.30 4.38
C GLY A 241 5.15 12.44 3.53
N ARG A 242 4.26 13.26 2.97
CA ARG A 242 4.58 14.33 2.04
C ARG A 242 4.55 15.71 2.66
N SER A 243 5.23 16.66 2.02
CA SER A 243 5.27 18.07 2.43
C SER A 243 3.94 18.82 2.24
N GLY A 244 3.01 18.24 1.46
CA GLY A 244 1.69 18.78 1.17
C GLY A 244 0.74 17.72 0.63
N PRO A 245 -0.56 18.06 0.48
CA PRO A 245 -1.58 17.14 0.04
C PRO A 245 -1.55 16.96 -1.49
N GLY A 246 -0.85 15.93 -1.95
CA GLY A 246 -0.74 15.57 -3.37
C GLY A 246 0.51 14.78 -3.69
N LEU A 247 0.48 14.03 -4.79
CA LEU A 247 1.62 13.28 -5.32
C LEU A 247 2.70 14.20 -5.90
N ASP A 248 2.36 15.45 -6.21
CA ASP A 248 3.29 16.48 -6.68
C ASP A 248 4.12 17.14 -5.57
N TYR A 249 3.80 16.86 -4.30
CA TYR A 249 4.58 17.29 -3.14
C TYR A 249 5.71 16.31 -2.80
N ASP A 250 6.82 16.86 -2.29
CA ASP A 250 7.99 16.06 -1.92
C ASP A 250 7.63 15.07 -0.80
N VAL A 251 8.06 13.81 -0.94
CA VAL A 251 8.15 12.87 0.17
C VAL A 251 9.21 13.37 1.15
N VAL A 252 8.78 13.64 2.37
CA VAL A 252 9.64 14.15 3.46
C VAL A 252 10.15 13.00 4.31
N GLU A 253 9.32 11.99 4.52
CA GLU A 253 9.63 10.79 5.29
C GLU A 253 8.78 9.61 4.83
N THR A 254 9.26 8.39 5.01
CA THR A 254 8.45 7.17 4.90
C THR A 254 8.20 6.66 6.32
N LEU A 255 6.94 6.66 6.71
CA LEU A 255 6.47 6.25 8.03
C LEU A 255 6.28 4.74 8.05
N PRO A 256 6.95 3.99 8.94
CA PRO A 256 6.75 2.54 9.03
C PRO A 256 5.31 2.15 9.29
N GLU A 257 4.85 0.98 8.83
CA GLU A 257 3.56 0.39 9.23
C GLU A 257 3.38 0.40 10.76
N GLY A 258 2.16 0.71 11.22
CA GLY A 258 1.83 0.80 12.64
C GLY A 258 2.31 2.09 13.31
N SER A 259 2.87 3.04 12.55
CA SER A 259 3.17 4.38 13.06
C SER A 259 1.86 5.08 13.38
N VAL A 260 1.76 5.63 14.60
CA VAL A 260 0.58 6.36 15.05
C VAL A 260 0.87 7.85 15.06
N GLY A 261 0.01 8.60 14.37
CA GLY A 261 0.02 10.05 14.32
C GLY A 261 -1.32 10.61 14.74
N ARG A 262 -1.34 11.92 14.95
CA ARG A 262 -2.55 12.67 15.24
C ARG A 262 -2.95 13.47 14.01
N ILE A 263 -4.23 13.49 13.68
CA ILE A 263 -4.78 14.29 12.59
C ILE A 263 -4.71 15.77 13.00
N MET A 264 -3.97 16.57 12.24
CA MET A 264 -3.76 18.00 12.50
C MET A 264 -4.31 18.90 11.40
N ASN A 265 -4.62 18.34 10.22
CA ASN A 265 -5.17 19.09 9.09
C ASN A 265 -5.87 18.16 8.07
N GLY A 266 -6.60 18.77 7.14
CA GLY A 266 -7.40 18.08 6.13
C GLY A 266 -8.89 17.97 6.52
N PRO A 267 -9.68 17.21 5.75
CA PRO A 267 -9.29 16.52 4.52
C PRO A 267 -9.00 17.49 3.37
N GLU A 268 -7.98 17.20 2.58
CA GLU A 268 -7.73 17.87 1.29
C GLU A 268 -7.73 16.84 0.15
N THR A 269 -8.44 17.11 -0.95
CA THR A 269 -8.49 16.19 -2.10
C THR A 269 -7.55 16.67 -3.20
N ALA A 270 -6.59 15.83 -3.59
CA ALA A 270 -5.65 16.07 -4.68
C ALA A 270 -5.28 14.73 -5.35
N ASP A 271 -5.10 14.73 -6.67
CA ASP A 271 -4.77 13.54 -7.47
C ASP A 271 -5.76 12.36 -7.32
N GLY A 272 -6.99 12.68 -6.95
CA GLY A 272 -8.01 11.67 -6.62
C GLY A 272 -7.68 10.90 -5.35
N ILE A 273 -6.93 11.47 -4.42
CA ILE A 273 -6.67 10.91 -3.09
C ILE A 273 -7.15 11.94 -2.06
N THR A 274 -7.75 11.46 -0.97
CA THR A 274 -8.01 12.29 0.22
C THR A 274 -6.77 12.26 1.11
N TRP A 275 -6.15 13.43 1.29
CA TRP A 275 -4.94 13.63 2.07
C TRP A 275 -5.27 14.19 3.45
N TRP A 276 -4.54 13.71 4.45
CA TRP A 276 -4.62 14.16 5.83
C TRP A 276 -3.27 14.64 6.29
N GLY A 277 -3.22 15.78 6.98
CA GLY A 277 -2.01 16.28 7.62
C GLY A 277 -1.91 15.69 9.02
N LEU A 278 -0.81 15.02 9.34
CA LEU A 278 -0.59 14.36 10.63
C LEU A 278 0.69 14.83 11.30
N HIS A 279 0.68 14.78 12.63
CA HIS A 279 1.87 14.86 13.45
C HIS A 279 2.16 13.51 14.09
N PHE A 280 3.36 12.97 13.83
CA PHE A 280 3.85 11.72 14.40
C PHE A 280 4.90 12.01 15.47
N SER A 281 4.49 12.08 16.75
CA SER A 281 5.38 12.48 17.85
C SER A 281 6.63 11.62 18.00
N LYS A 282 6.55 10.32 17.70
CA LYS A 282 7.69 9.38 17.81
C LYS A 282 8.75 9.64 16.75
N GLN A 283 8.33 10.08 15.56
CA GLN A 283 9.21 10.42 14.43
C GLN A 283 9.59 11.91 14.43
N ASP A 284 8.92 12.74 15.23
CA ASP A 284 9.03 14.21 15.20
C ASP A 284 8.72 14.76 13.79
N ALA A 285 7.65 14.25 13.17
CA ALA A 285 7.34 14.47 11.77
C ALA A 285 5.97 15.10 11.56
N TRP A 286 5.93 16.11 10.69
CA TRP A 286 4.72 16.79 10.22
C TRP A 286 4.58 16.55 8.72
N VAL A 287 3.61 15.73 8.32
CA VAL A 287 3.48 15.25 6.95
C VAL A 287 2.02 15.08 6.52
N TRP A 288 1.81 15.08 5.22
CA TRP A 288 0.55 14.71 4.58
C TRP A 288 0.60 13.27 4.10
N CYS A 289 -0.39 12.48 4.51
CA CYS A 289 -0.48 11.07 4.15
C CYS A 289 -1.77 10.81 3.37
N SER A 290 -1.71 9.82 2.48
CA SER A 290 -2.90 9.30 1.80
C SER A 290 -3.82 8.64 2.83
N GLY A 291 -5.07 9.10 2.92
CA GLY A 291 -6.09 8.55 3.81
C GLY A 291 -6.44 7.08 3.51
N ASN A 292 -6.11 6.59 2.31
CA ASN A 292 -6.32 5.18 1.94
C ASN A 292 -5.47 4.21 2.77
N TYR A 293 -4.41 4.69 3.41
CA TYR A 293 -3.46 3.91 4.21
C TYR A 293 -3.42 4.32 5.67
N LEU A 294 -4.48 4.98 6.13
CA LEU A 294 -4.68 5.33 7.52
C LEU A 294 -5.87 4.54 8.06
N ALA A 295 -5.67 3.90 9.21
CA ALA A 295 -6.75 3.33 10.01
C ALA A 295 -6.94 4.17 11.28
N GLU A 296 -8.18 4.36 11.69
CA GLU A 296 -8.50 4.97 12.98
C GLU A 296 -7.88 4.15 14.11
N VAL A 297 -7.34 4.84 15.10
CA VAL A 297 -6.83 4.23 16.31
C VAL A 297 -7.33 4.99 17.54
N ALA A 298 -7.76 4.22 18.54
CA ALA A 298 -8.41 4.75 19.73
C ALA A 298 -7.54 5.71 20.54
N PHE A 299 -6.21 5.52 20.50
CA PHE A 299 -5.29 6.38 21.22
C PHE A 299 -4.07 6.74 20.36
N PHE A 300 -3.38 7.82 20.71
CA PHE A 300 -2.13 8.24 20.08
C PHE A 300 -1.01 8.51 21.09
N MET A 301 0.21 8.68 20.58
CA MET A 301 1.38 8.93 21.43
C MET A 301 1.20 10.21 22.27
N ASP A 302 1.64 10.16 23.53
CA ASP A 302 1.54 11.22 24.52
C ASP A 302 0.12 11.56 24.98
N GLU A 303 -0.89 10.79 24.54
CA GLU A 303 -2.26 10.97 25.00
C GLU A 303 -2.43 10.59 26.48
N SER A 304 -3.20 11.41 27.19
CA SER A 304 -3.64 11.13 28.56
C SER A 304 -4.84 10.18 28.52
N VAL A 305 -4.75 9.03 29.17
CA VAL A 305 -5.80 8.02 29.24
C VAL A 305 -6.14 7.68 30.69
N VAL A 306 -7.32 7.09 30.88
CA VAL A 306 -7.82 6.63 32.18
C VAL A 306 -8.30 5.18 32.11
N THR A 307 -8.04 4.41 33.16
CA THR A 307 -8.52 3.03 33.28
C THR A 307 -10.03 2.98 33.56
N THR A 308 -10.75 2.13 32.82
CA THR A 308 -12.21 2.00 32.94
C THR A 308 -12.66 0.76 33.71
N ALA A 309 -11.81 -0.26 33.81
CA ALA A 309 -12.08 -1.46 34.60
C ALA A 309 -11.88 -1.20 36.10
N SER A 310 -12.67 -1.88 36.95
CA SER A 310 -12.52 -1.82 38.40
C SER A 310 -11.14 -2.26 38.90
N SER A 311 -10.48 -3.14 38.13
CA SER A 311 -9.16 -3.69 38.41
C SER A 311 -8.52 -4.13 37.08
N LEU A 312 -7.53 -3.39 36.59
CA LEU A 312 -6.84 -3.65 35.32
C LEU A 312 -5.42 -4.14 35.58
N ASN A 313 -5.08 -5.31 35.06
CA ASN A 313 -3.70 -5.81 35.14
C ASN A 313 -2.79 -5.02 34.19
N ALA A 314 -1.74 -4.43 34.73
CA ALA A 314 -0.65 -3.81 33.99
C ALA A 314 0.54 -4.78 33.93
N ARG A 315 1.13 -4.96 32.73
CA ARG A 315 2.11 -6.02 32.46
C ARG A 315 3.46 -5.47 31.99
N ASP A 316 4.53 -6.25 32.10
CA ASP A 316 5.87 -5.85 31.62
C ASP A 316 6.06 -5.96 30.09
N GLY A 317 5.06 -6.48 29.37
CA GLY A 317 5.03 -6.52 27.91
C GLY A 317 3.62 -6.68 27.34
N PRO A 318 3.46 -6.51 26.01
CA PRO A 318 2.17 -6.58 25.32
C PRO A 318 1.72 -8.03 25.15
N GLY A 319 0.87 -8.51 26.05
CA GLY A 319 0.27 -9.85 25.94
C GLY A 319 -0.10 -10.47 27.28
N LEU A 320 -0.95 -11.49 27.25
CA LEU A 320 -1.40 -12.23 28.43
C LEU A 320 -0.30 -13.11 29.05
N GLY A 321 0.73 -13.44 28.26
CA GLY A 321 1.89 -14.23 28.70
C GLY A 321 2.97 -13.46 29.48
N TYR A 322 2.89 -12.13 29.52
CA TYR A 322 3.82 -11.26 30.24
C TYR A 322 3.46 -11.13 31.72
N ASP A 323 4.45 -10.84 32.57
CA ASP A 323 4.24 -10.79 34.01
C ASP A 323 3.40 -9.57 34.39
N VAL A 324 2.48 -9.75 35.33
CA VAL A 324 1.70 -8.64 35.89
C VAL A 324 2.60 -7.89 36.87
N VAL A 325 2.89 -6.62 36.56
CA VAL A 325 3.73 -5.75 37.39
C VAL A 325 2.91 -4.93 38.37
N GLU A 326 1.64 -4.65 38.05
CA GLU A 326 0.73 -3.91 38.93
C GLU A 326 -0.74 -4.21 38.57
N THR A 327 -1.65 -3.93 39.51
CA THR A 327 -3.09 -3.88 39.29
C THR A 327 -3.61 -2.46 39.50
N LEU A 328 -4.09 -1.84 38.41
CA LEU A 328 -4.55 -0.46 38.39
C LEU A 328 -6.06 -0.40 38.70
N PRO A 329 -6.52 0.35 39.71
CA PRO A 329 -7.94 0.57 39.96
C PRO A 329 -8.58 1.40 38.83
N GLN A 330 -9.91 1.44 38.77
CA GLN A 330 -10.64 2.34 37.87
C GLN A 330 -10.28 3.81 38.17
N GLY A 331 -10.13 4.62 37.12
CA GLY A 331 -9.83 6.04 37.27
C GLY A 331 -8.33 6.35 37.37
N THR A 332 -7.45 5.34 37.29
CA THR A 332 -6.01 5.57 37.23
C THR A 332 -5.65 6.27 35.93
N THR A 333 -4.96 7.41 36.05
CA THR A 333 -4.47 8.17 34.91
C THR A 333 -3.11 7.66 34.44
N ALA A 334 -2.90 7.67 33.13
CA ALA A 334 -1.66 7.26 32.50
C ALA A 334 -1.43 8.03 31.20
N THR A 335 -0.20 8.00 30.69
CA THR A 335 0.16 8.56 29.39
C THR A 335 0.56 7.46 28.44
N VAL A 336 0.04 7.48 27.21
CA VAL A 336 0.44 6.56 26.14
C VAL A 336 1.87 6.89 25.71
N VAL A 337 2.76 5.90 25.80
CA VAL A 337 4.18 6.04 25.45
C VAL A 337 4.64 4.99 24.44
N ASN A 338 3.80 4.00 24.13
CA ASN A 338 4.09 2.98 23.13
C ASN A 338 2.82 2.28 22.64
N GLY A 339 2.95 1.55 21.54
CA GLY A 339 1.85 0.83 20.90
C GLY A 339 1.17 1.62 19.79
N PRO A 340 0.09 1.06 19.21
CA PRO A 340 -0.53 -0.20 19.61
C PRO A 340 0.34 -1.42 19.27
N THR A 341 0.09 -2.53 19.96
CA THR A 341 0.63 -3.84 19.59
C THR A 341 -0.46 -4.88 19.76
N ASP A 342 -0.79 -5.60 18.70
CA ASP A 342 -1.84 -6.63 18.74
C ASP A 342 -1.23 -7.98 19.17
N ALA A 343 -1.73 -8.54 20.27
CA ALA A 343 -1.31 -9.84 20.82
C ALA A 343 -2.47 -10.50 21.56
N ASP A 344 -2.61 -11.82 21.43
CA ASP A 344 -3.68 -12.61 22.07
C ASP A 344 -5.11 -12.12 21.70
N GLY A 345 -5.28 -11.53 20.51
CA GLY A 345 -6.55 -10.93 20.07
C GLY A 345 -6.91 -9.63 20.80
N ILE A 346 -5.93 -9.00 21.46
CA ILE A 346 -6.09 -7.77 22.23
C ILE A 346 -5.10 -6.72 21.70
N ARG A 347 -5.56 -5.48 21.56
CA ARG A 347 -4.69 -4.33 21.28
C ARG A 347 -4.10 -3.79 22.59
N TRP A 348 -2.77 -3.85 22.71
CA TRP A 348 -2.03 -3.43 23.90
C TRP A 348 -1.39 -2.06 23.70
N TRP A 349 -1.37 -1.29 24.80
CA TRP A 349 -0.80 0.05 24.86
C TRP A 349 0.24 0.13 25.96
N GLY A 350 1.41 0.65 25.62
CA GLY A 350 2.46 0.95 26.59
C GLY A 350 2.17 2.28 27.25
N LEU A 351 2.11 2.27 28.57
CA LEU A 351 1.70 3.38 29.40
C LEU A 351 2.81 3.76 30.38
N HIS A 352 3.01 5.05 30.58
CA HIS A 352 3.65 5.58 31.78
C HIS A 352 2.55 5.91 32.79
N VAL A 353 2.61 5.32 33.98
CA VAL A 353 1.60 5.49 35.05
C VAL A 353 2.25 6.25 36.22
N PRO A 354 2.13 7.59 36.29
CA PRO A 354 2.94 8.40 37.20
C PRO A 354 2.70 8.11 38.68
N ASP A 355 1.45 7.86 39.08
CA ASP A 355 1.07 7.58 40.47
C ASP A 355 1.77 6.34 41.05
N TYR A 356 2.20 5.43 40.16
CA TYR A 356 2.91 4.20 40.50
C TYR A 356 4.40 4.26 40.12
N GLY A 357 4.81 5.24 39.32
CA GLY A 357 6.18 5.35 38.81
C GLY A 357 6.60 4.18 37.91
N ILE A 358 5.65 3.58 37.19
CA ILE A 358 5.87 2.40 36.35
C ILE A 358 5.66 2.69 34.87
N TRP A 359 6.31 1.87 34.05
CA TRP A 359 6.02 1.72 32.62
C TRP A 359 5.49 0.31 32.43
N ALA A 360 4.29 0.19 31.87
CA ALA A 360 3.60 -1.08 31.76
C ALA A 360 2.67 -1.13 30.55
N TRP A 361 2.26 -2.33 30.16
CA TRP A 361 1.34 -2.56 29.06
C TRP A 361 -0.05 -2.91 29.59
N CYS A 362 -1.07 -2.26 29.05
CA CYS A 362 -2.47 -2.47 29.39
C CYS A 362 -3.29 -2.76 28.13
N SER A 363 -4.38 -3.50 28.32
CA SER A 363 -5.36 -3.74 27.26
C SER A 363 -6.12 -2.46 26.95
N GLY A 364 -6.14 -2.06 25.67
CA GLY A 364 -6.89 -0.88 25.20
C GLY A 364 -8.40 -0.97 25.43
N ASN A 365 -8.94 -2.18 25.57
CA ASN A 365 -10.37 -2.40 25.86
C ASN A 365 -10.81 -1.81 27.21
N TYR A 366 -9.86 -1.48 28.09
CA TYR A 366 -10.11 -0.96 29.43
C TYR A 366 -9.46 0.41 29.66
N LEU A 367 -9.21 1.14 28.57
CA LEU A 367 -8.73 2.53 28.58
C LEU A 367 -9.77 3.43 27.91
N ALA A 368 -9.75 4.70 28.25
CA ALA A 368 -10.48 5.77 27.57
C ALA A 368 -9.65 7.05 27.60
N SER A 369 -9.84 7.93 26.61
CA SER A 369 -9.22 9.26 26.60
C SER A 369 -9.64 10.03 27.85
N ASN A 370 -8.68 10.72 28.45
CA ASN A 370 -8.89 11.55 29.64
C ASN A 370 -8.91 13.02 29.20
N GLU A 371 -10.08 13.47 28.78
CA GLU A 371 -10.37 14.84 28.30
C GLU A 371 -10.18 15.94 29.35
#